data_AF-A0A7W2B213-F1
#
_entry.id   AF-A0A7W2B213-F1
#
_cell.length_a   1.000
_cell.length_b   1.000
_cell.length_c   1.000
_cell.angle_alpha   90.00
_cell.angle_beta   90.00
_cell.angle_gamma   90.00
#
_symmetry.space_group_name_H-M   'P 1'
#
loop_
_entity.id
_entity.type
_entity.pdbx_description
1 polymer ?
#
loop_
_entity_poly.entity_id
_entity_poly.type
_entity_poly.pdbx_seq_one_letter_code
_entity_poly.pdbx_strand_id
1 'polypeptide(L)'
;LFINGEAHGPGRKITTCQLHMREFKSGDTIYIEPFRAKAFPIIKDLMVDRSAFDRIQRAGGFISVNTSGNTIDANAIPVPKENADKAFDAATCIGCGACVATCKNSSAMLFASAKISQFSLLPQGQPEAKERVLNMVNQMDLEGFGNCTNTGACEVECPKGISLENIARMNRDFLFASLSNNK
;
A
#
# COMPACT_ATOMS: atom_id res chain seq x y z
N LEU A 1 1.04 1.64 -15.42
CA LEU A 1 0.41 2.09 -16.68
C LEU A 1 -1.04 1.70 -16.65
N PHE A 2 -1.90 2.57 -17.17
CA PHE A 2 -3.32 2.32 -17.36
C PHE A 2 -3.52 1.92 -18.81
N ILE A 3 -4.03 0.72 -19.06
CA ILE A 3 -4.10 0.13 -20.41
C ILE A 3 -5.55 -0.26 -20.68
N ASN A 4 -6.13 0.30 -21.73
CA ASN A 4 -7.55 0.10 -22.09
C ASN A 4 -8.52 0.30 -20.92
N GLY A 5 -8.23 1.26 -20.03
CA GLY A 5 -9.10 1.55 -18.88
C GLY A 5 -8.81 0.73 -17.61
N GLU A 6 -7.80 -0.14 -17.61
CA GLU A 6 -7.45 -1.00 -16.47
C GLU A 6 -6.01 -0.77 -16.00
N ALA A 7 -5.77 -0.86 -14.69
CA ALA A 7 -4.43 -0.65 -14.16
C ALA A 7 -3.59 -1.91 -14.38
N HIS A 8 -2.45 -1.76 -15.06
CA HIS A 8 -1.65 -2.87 -15.59
C HIS A 8 -2.28 -3.67 -16.74
N GLY A 9 -3.49 -3.30 -17.20
CA GLY A 9 -4.18 -3.94 -18.33
C GLY A 9 -5.04 -5.14 -17.90
N PRO A 10 -5.56 -5.91 -18.88
CA PRO A 10 -6.60 -6.92 -18.63
C PRO A 10 -6.13 -8.16 -17.85
N GLY A 11 -4.81 -8.34 -17.70
CA GLY A 11 -4.27 -9.43 -16.89
C GLY A 11 -4.57 -9.24 -15.40
N ARG A 12 -4.65 -10.36 -14.67
CA ARG A 12 -4.88 -10.34 -13.21
C ARG A 12 -3.64 -10.80 -12.46
N LYS A 13 -3.35 -10.14 -11.34
CA LYS A 13 -2.18 -10.40 -10.49
C LYS A 13 -0.84 -10.33 -11.23
N ILE A 14 -0.74 -9.43 -12.20
CA ILE A 14 0.49 -9.18 -12.97
C ILE A 14 0.73 -7.68 -13.13
N THR A 15 1.99 -7.29 -13.31
CA THR A 15 2.34 -5.93 -13.70
C THR A 15 2.35 -5.77 -15.22
N THR A 16 2.37 -4.53 -15.69
CA THR A 16 2.43 -4.21 -17.14
C THR A 16 3.60 -4.89 -17.86
N CYS A 17 4.78 -5.03 -17.22
CA CYS A 17 5.92 -5.70 -17.84
C CYS A 17 5.74 -7.22 -18.00
N GLN A 18 4.75 -7.80 -17.34
CA GLN A 18 4.37 -9.21 -17.45
C GLN A 18 3.13 -9.39 -18.36
N LEU A 19 2.53 -8.29 -18.84
CA LEU A 19 1.41 -8.34 -19.77
C LEU A 19 1.92 -8.72 -21.16
N HIS A 20 1.32 -9.74 -21.76
CA HIS A 20 1.72 -10.24 -23.08
C HIS A 20 0.74 -9.80 -24.16
N MET A 21 1.23 -9.60 -25.40
CA MET A 21 0.40 -9.18 -26.54
C MET A 21 -0.71 -10.17 -26.90
N ARG A 22 -0.57 -11.45 -26.51
CA ARG A 22 -1.60 -12.50 -26.70
C ARG A 22 -2.89 -12.28 -25.92
N GLU A 23 -2.87 -11.37 -24.93
CA GLU A 23 -4.07 -10.97 -24.20
C GLU A 23 -5.00 -10.06 -25.04
N PHE A 24 -4.51 -9.59 -26.20
CA PHE A 24 -5.24 -8.73 -27.13
C PHE A 24 -5.52 -9.46 -28.44
N LYS A 25 -6.58 -9.05 -29.14
CA LYS A 25 -6.93 -9.61 -30.44
C LYS A 25 -6.15 -8.90 -31.55
N SER A 26 -5.88 -9.62 -32.63
CA SER A 26 -5.27 -9.02 -33.82
C SER A 26 -6.18 -7.92 -34.38
N GLY A 27 -5.61 -6.73 -34.60
CA GLY A 27 -6.33 -5.54 -35.06
C GLY A 27 -6.85 -4.64 -33.94
N ASP A 28 -6.68 -5.01 -32.66
CA ASP A 28 -7.05 -4.14 -31.54
C ASP A 28 -6.17 -2.88 -31.49
N THR A 29 -6.80 -1.73 -31.21
CA THR A 29 -6.10 -0.51 -30.82
C THR A 29 -5.92 -0.52 -29.31
N ILE A 30 -4.67 -0.42 -28.84
CA ILE A 30 -4.33 -0.42 -27.42
C ILE A 30 -4.06 1.02 -26.97
N TYR A 31 -4.84 1.50 -26.01
CA TYR A 31 -4.65 2.79 -25.36
C TYR A 31 -3.78 2.61 -24.11
N ILE A 32 -2.71 3.40 -24.01
CA ILE A 32 -1.78 3.37 -22.88
C ILE A 32 -1.67 4.77 -22.30
N GLU A 33 -1.94 4.88 -21.01
CA GLU A 33 -1.94 6.13 -20.27
C GLU A 33 -1.08 6.05 -18.99
N PRO A 34 -0.53 7.18 -18.51
CA PRO A 34 0.07 7.23 -17.19
C PRO A 34 -0.99 7.00 -16.11
N PHE A 35 -0.53 6.66 -14.91
CA PHE A 35 -1.43 6.69 -13.75
C PHE A 35 -1.83 8.14 -13.45
N ARG A 36 -3.13 8.37 -13.21
CA ARG A 36 -3.65 9.71 -12.93
C ARG A 36 -4.08 9.80 -11.48
N ALA A 37 -3.42 10.68 -10.73
CA ALA A 37 -3.83 11.12 -9.40
C ALA A 37 -3.13 12.45 -9.10
N LYS A 38 -3.77 13.34 -8.32
CA LYS A 38 -3.14 14.63 -7.94
C LYS A 38 -1.80 14.41 -7.22
N ALA A 39 -1.74 13.40 -6.36
CA ALA A 39 -0.54 13.02 -5.62
C ALA A 39 0.51 12.28 -6.48
N PHE A 40 0.16 11.87 -7.71
CA PHE A 40 1.07 11.27 -8.70
C PHE A 40 1.15 12.13 -9.96
N PRO A 41 1.82 13.30 -9.89
CA PRO A 41 1.93 14.19 -11.03
C PRO A 41 2.69 13.50 -12.17
N ILE A 42 2.23 13.75 -13.39
CA ILE A 42 2.90 13.28 -14.61
C ILE A 42 4.16 14.09 -14.79
N ILE A 43 5.30 13.40 -14.94
CA ILE A 43 6.59 14.03 -15.26
C ILE A 43 6.66 14.27 -16.77
N LYS A 44 6.51 13.18 -17.54
CA LYS A 44 6.53 13.19 -19.01
C LYS A 44 5.98 11.87 -19.54
N ASP A 45 5.21 11.93 -20.62
CA ASP A 45 4.64 10.75 -21.31
C ASP A 45 3.90 9.83 -20.33
N LEU A 46 4.46 8.64 -20.06
CA LEU A 46 3.90 7.62 -19.16
C LEU A 46 4.52 7.64 -17.76
N MET A 47 5.50 8.51 -17.51
CA MET A 47 6.22 8.60 -16.24
C MET A 47 5.48 9.49 -15.25
N VAL A 48 5.32 8.99 -14.03
CA VAL A 48 4.67 9.68 -12.91
C VAL A 48 5.60 9.71 -11.71
N ASP A 49 5.56 10.79 -10.95
CA ASP A 49 6.24 10.86 -9.65
C ASP A 49 5.41 10.12 -8.59
N ARG A 50 6.02 9.15 -7.91
CA ARG A 50 5.39 8.37 -6.82
C ARG A 50 6.02 8.63 -5.46
N SER A 51 6.86 9.66 -5.33
CA SER A 51 7.61 9.97 -4.10
C SER A 51 6.71 10.25 -2.89
N ALA A 52 5.43 10.53 -3.10
CA ALA A 52 4.41 10.58 -2.05
C ALA A 52 4.35 9.28 -1.22
N PHE A 53 4.51 8.11 -1.87
CA PHE A 53 4.57 6.83 -1.16
C PHE A 53 5.82 6.70 -0.29
N ASP A 54 6.97 7.25 -0.72
CA ASP A 54 8.19 7.23 0.09
C ASP A 54 8.03 8.09 1.35
N ARG A 55 7.35 9.24 1.24
CA ARG A 55 7.04 10.09 2.39
C ARG A 55 6.10 9.41 3.38
N ILE A 56 5.05 8.74 2.89
CA ILE A 56 4.18 7.91 3.74
C ILE A 56 4.99 6.79 4.42
N GLN A 57 5.85 6.09 3.68
CA GLN A 57 6.69 5.03 4.25
C GLN A 57 7.61 5.57 5.37
N ARG A 58 8.20 6.76 5.18
CA ARG A 58 9.07 7.40 6.18
C ARG A 58 8.32 7.86 7.43
N ALA A 59 7.01 8.08 7.36
CA ALA A 59 6.21 8.57 8.49
C ALA A 59 5.96 7.50 9.58
N GLY A 60 6.16 6.22 9.28
CA GLY A 60 5.98 5.13 10.26
C GLY A 60 6.14 3.71 9.73
N GLY A 61 6.49 3.55 8.46
CA GLY A 61 6.73 2.26 7.81
C GLY A 61 8.08 1.65 8.18
N PHE A 62 8.41 1.64 9.46
CA PHE A 62 9.62 1.03 10.01
C PHE A 62 9.34 0.51 11.43
N ILE A 63 10.36 -0.18 11.97
CA ILE A 63 10.43 -0.61 13.36
C ILE A 63 11.71 -0.06 13.94
N SER A 64 11.61 0.71 15.01
CA SER A 64 12.75 1.23 15.75
C SER A 64 13.35 0.13 16.62
N VAL A 65 14.67 -0.03 16.55
CA VAL A 65 15.40 -1.01 17.37
C VAL A 65 16.52 -0.29 18.12
N ASN A 66 16.58 -0.49 19.44
CA ASN A 66 17.68 0.00 20.25
C ASN A 66 18.92 -0.88 20.04
N THR A 67 20.00 -0.30 19.53
CA THR A 67 21.27 -1.01 19.26
C THR A 67 22.32 -0.80 20.35
N SER A 68 22.03 -0.02 21.40
CA SER A 68 23.00 0.41 22.42
C SER A 68 23.26 -0.63 23.53
N GLY A 69 23.44 -1.91 23.16
CA GLY A 69 24.00 -2.95 24.04
C GLY A 69 23.02 -3.98 24.62
N ASN A 70 21.72 -3.85 24.39
CA ASN A 70 20.70 -4.85 24.76
C ASN A 70 20.07 -5.49 23.52
N THR A 71 20.89 -5.85 22.54
CA THR A 71 20.40 -6.51 21.32
C THR A 71 19.91 -7.90 21.66
N ILE A 72 18.69 -8.21 21.24
CA ILE A 72 18.05 -9.50 21.45
C ILE A 72 18.34 -10.39 20.23
N ASP A 73 18.54 -11.69 20.45
CA ASP A 73 18.64 -12.66 19.35
C ASP A 73 17.36 -12.62 18.48
N ALA A 74 17.53 -12.64 17.16
CA ALA A 74 16.39 -12.52 16.23
C ALA A 74 15.35 -13.64 16.40
N ASN A 75 15.75 -14.81 16.91
CA ASN A 75 14.87 -15.96 17.16
C ASN A 75 14.27 -15.96 18.57
N ALA A 76 14.67 -15.03 19.44
CA ALA A 76 14.18 -15.00 20.82
C ALA A 76 12.73 -14.48 20.95
N ILE A 77 12.21 -13.81 19.92
CA ILE A 77 10.84 -13.31 19.90
C ILE A 77 10.01 -14.18 18.95
N PRO A 78 9.23 -15.14 19.47
CA PRO A 78 8.40 -15.99 18.63
C PRO A 78 7.32 -15.17 17.93
N VAL A 79 7.14 -15.41 16.63
CA VAL A 79 6.06 -14.82 15.83
C VAL A 79 5.07 -15.93 15.49
N PRO A 80 3.78 -15.79 15.83
CA PRO A 80 2.76 -16.75 15.39
C PRO A 80 2.78 -16.89 13.87
N LYS A 81 2.74 -18.11 13.34
CA LYS A 81 2.85 -18.38 11.90
C LYS A 81 1.83 -17.59 11.08
N GLU A 82 0.59 -17.54 11.54
CA GLU A 82 -0.48 -16.78 10.88
C GLU A 82 -0.17 -15.27 10.79
N ASN A 83 0.43 -14.69 11.84
CA ASN A 83 0.85 -13.29 11.83
C ASN A 83 2.03 -13.08 10.88
N ALA A 84 2.99 -14.00 10.87
CA ALA A 84 4.13 -13.94 9.95
C ALA A 84 3.67 -13.99 8.48
N ASP A 85 2.72 -14.87 8.16
CA ASP A 85 2.16 -15.00 6.81
C ASP A 85 1.40 -13.73 6.40
N LYS A 86 0.48 -13.26 7.25
CA LYS A 86 -0.27 -12.03 6.97
C LYS A 86 0.64 -10.81 6.86
N ALA A 87 1.70 -10.73 7.67
CA ALA A 87 2.70 -9.68 7.58
C ALA A 87 3.49 -9.75 6.26
N PHE A 88 3.87 -10.96 5.85
CA PHE A 88 4.58 -11.19 4.60
C PHE A 88 3.71 -10.89 3.38
N ASP A 89 2.45 -11.34 3.37
CA ASP A 89 1.47 -11.04 2.33
C ASP A 89 1.32 -9.52 2.16
N ALA A 90 1.19 -8.78 3.26
CA ALA A 90 1.14 -7.32 3.23
C ALA A 90 2.48 -6.70 2.74
N ALA A 91 3.61 -7.30 3.12
CA ALA A 91 4.95 -6.86 2.70
C ALA A 91 5.19 -7.00 1.18
N THR A 92 4.49 -7.92 0.50
CA THR A 92 4.60 -8.10 -0.95
C THR A 92 4.22 -6.86 -1.76
N CYS A 93 3.56 -5.86 -1.14
CA CYS A 93 3.26 -4.59 -1.76
C CYS A 93 4.53 -3.91 -2.32
N ILE A 94 4.58 -3.80 -3.65
CA ILE A 94 5.70 -3.22 -4.42
C ILE A 94 5.57 -1.71 -4.67
N GLY A 95 4.60 -1.04 -4.03
CA GLY A 95 4.39 0.40 -4.17
C GLY A 95 4.06 0.86 -5.60
N CYS A 96 3.51 -0.01 -6.46
CA CYS A 96 3.33 0.29 -7.89
C CYS A 96 2.40 1.48 -8.18
N GLY A 97 1.42 1.75 -7.31
CA GLY A 97 0.45 2.84 -7.47
C GLY A 97 -0.83 2.47 -8.21
N ALA A 98 -0.99 1.22 -8.68
CA ALA A 98 -2.21 0.75 -9.35
C ALA A 98 -3.48 0.95 -8.50
N CYS A 99 -3.37 0.69 -7.19
CA CYS A 99 -4.45 0.88 -6.22
C CYS A 99 -4.96 2.33 -6.14
N VAL A 100 -4.07 3.30 -6.33
CA VAL A 100 -4.43 4.73 -6.38
C VAL A 100 -5.07 5.05 -7.72
N ALA A 101 -4.44 4.62 -8.82
CA ALA A 101 -4.89 4.93 -10.18
C ALA A 101 -6.28 4.38 -10.51
N THR A 102 -6.63 3.19 -10.00
CA THR A 102 -7.96 2.58 -10.20
C THR A 102 -9.02 3.13 -9.24
N CYS A 103 -8.60 3.70 -8.10
CA CYS A 103 -9.55 4.22 -7.12
C CYS A 103 -10.18 5.50 -7.64
N LYS A 104 -11.52 5.54 -7.68
CA LYS A 104 -12.28 6.77 -8.03
C LYS A 104 -11.91 8.00 -7.19
N ASN A 105 -11.43 7.79 -5.95
CA ASN A 105 -11.00 8.84 -5.04
C ASN A 105 -9.48 9.06 -5.06
N SER A 106 -8.73 8.32 -5.89
CA SER A 106 -7.27 8.28 -5.83
C SER A 106 -6.74 8.01 -4.41
N SER A 107 -7.35 7.05 -3.70
CA SER A 107 -6.96 6.75 -2.31
C SER A 107 -5.71 5.89 -2.25
N ALA A 108 -4.76 6.24 -1.36
CA ALA A 108 -3.60 5.43 -1.07
C ALA A 108 -3.82 4.41 0.06
N MET A 109 -5.05 4.26 0.55
CA MET A 109 -5.33 3.44 1.74
C MET A 109 -4.91 1.97 1.60
N LEU A 110 -4.98 1.36 0.41
CA LEU A 110 -4.49 -0.03 0.26
C LEU A 110 -2.97 -0.11 0.44
N PHE A 111 -2.22 0.88 -0.07
CA PHE A 111 -0.78 0.94 0.11
C PHE A 111 -0.43 1.20 1.58
N ALA A 112 -1.00 2.25 2.18
CA ALA A 112 -0.73 2.63 3.56
C ALA A 112 -1.09 1.50 4.52
N SER A 113 -2.27 0.91 4.37
CA SER A 113 -2.75 -0.17 5.23
C SER A 113 -1.92 -1.45 5.13
N ALA A 114 -1.41 -1.80 3.94
CA ALA A 114 -0.52 -2.93 3.76
C ALA A 114 0.81 -2.70 4.52
N LYS A 115 1.39 -1.50 4.41
CA LYS A 115 2.63 -1.16 5.11
C LYS A 115 2.43 -1.07 6.63
N ILE A 116 1.31 -0.52 7.09
CA ILE A 116 0.96 -0.51 8.51
C ILE A 116 0.80 -1.95 9.03
N SER A 117 0.03 -2.77 8.32
CA SER A 117 -0.21 -4.17 8.70
C SER A 117 1.05 -5.02 8.70
N GLN A 118 1.94 -4.82 7.72
CA GLN A 118 3.24 -5.49 7.64
C GLN A 118 4.01 -5.38 8.96
N PHE A 119 4.02 -4.21 9.59
CA PHE A 119 4.76 -4.00 10.84
C PHE A 119 3.91 -4.23 12.09
N SER A 120 2.63 -3.84 12.08
CA SER A 120 1.73 -3.96 13.23
C SER A 120 1.28 -5.39 13.51
N LEU A 121 1.55 -6.37 12.64
CA LEU A 121 1.34 -7.80 12.93
C LEU A 121 2.54 -8.44 13.62
N LEU A 122 3.72 -7.82 13.52
CA LEU A 122 4.95 -8.32 14.12
C LEU A 122 5.07 -7.85 15.57
N PRO A 123 5.51 -8.70 16.51
CA PRO A 123 5.72 -8.31 17.91
C PRO A 123 6.61 -7.07 18.07
N GLN A 124 7.66 -6.97 17.25
CA GLN A 124 8.61 -5.87 17.27
C GLN A 124 7.97 -4.55 16.84
N GLY A 125 6.94 -4.58 16.00
CA GLY A 125 6.24 -3.39 15.53
C GLY A 125 5.05 -2.97 16.40
N GLN A 126 4.64 -3.79 17.38
CA GLN A 126 3.54 -3.47 18.30
C GLN A 126 3.76 -2.17 19.11
N PRO A 127 4.96 -1.90 19.67
CA PRO A 127 5.16 -0.71 20.51
C PRO A 127 4.85 0.59 19.78
N GLU A 128 5.15 0.66 18.48
CA GLU A 128 4.97 1.84 17.64
C GLU A 128 3.64 1.81 16.86
N ALA A 129 2.78 0.79 17.03
CA ALA A 129 1.61 0.58 16.16
C ALA A 129 0.63 1.76 16.15
N LYS A 130 0.38 2.37 17.32
CA LYS A 130 -0.53 3.53 17.44
C LYS A 130 0.03 4.76 16.75
N GLU A 131 1.28 5.09 17.01
CA GLU A 131 1.93 6.26 16.41
C GLU A 131 2.10 6.06 14.90
N ARG A 132 2.51 4.86 14.46
CA ARG A 132 2.63 4.46 13.07
C ARG A 132 1.35 4.74 12.28
N VAL A 133 0.20 4.25 12.76
CA VAL A 133 -1.06 4.41 12.01
C VAL A 133 -1.47 5.88 11.93
N LEU A 134 -1.33 6.64 13.02
CA LEU A 134 -1.65 8.07 13.03
C LEU A 134 -0.75 8.85 12.07
N ASN A 135 0.57 8.65 12.17
CA ASN A 135 1.55 9.38 11.36
C ASN A 135 1.41 9.05 9.86
N MET A 136 1.26 7.77 9.52
CA MET A 136 1.15 7.35 8.12
C MET A 136 -0.17 7.78 7.47
N VAL A 137 -1.29 7.74 8.21
CA VAL A 137 -2.58 8.26 7.72
C VAL A 137 -2.53 9.78 7.57
N ASN A 138 -2.01 10.50 8.57
CA ASN A 138 -1.84 11.96 8.48
C ASN A 138 -0.94 12.36 7.30
N GLN A 139 0.19 11.66 7.09
CA GLN A 139 1.04 11.92 5.93
C GLN A 139 0.30 11.64 4.62
N MET A 140 -0.49 10.58 4.54
CA MET A 140 -1.32 10.29 3.36
C MET A 140 -2.29 11.44 3.03
N ASP A 141 -2.92 12.03 4.05
CA ASP A 141 -3.81 13.16 3.87
C ASP A 141 -3.05 14.41 3.41
N LEU A 142 -1.85 14.66 3.94
CA LEU A 142 -0.97 15.77 3.52
C LEU A 142 -0.53 15.65 2.05
N GLU A 143 -0.34 14.43 1.54
CA GLU A 143 -0.05 14.19 0.12
C GLU A 143 -1.26 14.47 -0.79
N GLY A 144 -2.45 14.64 -0.22
CA GLY A 144 -3.69 14.91 -0.96
C GLY A 144 -4.31 13.68 -1.61
N PHE A 145 -4.06 12.49 -1.08
CA PHE A 145 -4.82 11.29 -1.47
C PHE A 145 -6.25 11.37 -0.94
N GLY A 146 -7.21 10.80 -1.67
CA GLY A 146 -8.60 10.80 -1.23
C GLY A 146 -8.93 9.69 -0.22
N ASN A 147 -10.07 9.82 0.45
CA ASN A 147 -10.56 8.84 1.42
C ASN A 147 -11.12 7.58 0.76
N CYS A 148 -11.02 6.45 1.46
CA CYS A 148 -11.65 5.20 0.99
C CYS A 148 -13.18 5.27 1.11
N THR A 149 -13.86 4.77 0.07
CA THR A 149 -15.33 4.58 0.05
C THR A 149 -15.72 3.12 -0.21
N ASN A 150 -14.80 2.18 0.07
CA ASN A 150 -14.97 0.73 -0.07
C ASN A 150 -15.41 0.26 -1.46
N THR A 151 -14.90 0.89 -2.53
CA THR A 151 -15.18 0.51 -3.92
C THR A 151 -14.60 -0.86 -4.31
N GLY A 152 -13.57 -1.34 -3.61
CA GLY A 152 -12.93 -2.65 -3.85
C GLY A 152 -12.00 -2.75 -5.07
N ALA A 153 -12.06 -1.79 -6.00
CA ALA A 153 -11.24 -1.80 -7.22
C ALA A 153 -9.73 -1.92 -6.96
N CYS A 154 -9.23 -1.38 -5.85
CA CYS A 154 -7.81 -1.43 -5.51
C CYS A 154 -7.28 -2.84 -5.24
N GLU A 155 -8.09 -3.77 -4.71
CA GLU A 155 -7.71 -5.16 -4.50
C GLU A 155 -7.77 -5.96 -5.81
N VAL A 156 -8.81 -5.70 -6.63
CA VAL A 156 -9.00 -6.36 -7.94
C VAL A 156 -7.83 -6.09 -8.88
N GLU A 157 -7.40 -4.83 -8.96
CA GLU A 157 -6.31 -4.40 -9.85
C GLU A 157 -4.92 -4.58 -9.21
N CYS A 158 -4.83 -5.06 -7.96
CA CYS A 158 -3.55 -5.21 -7.30
C CYS A 158 -2.74 -6.34 -7.97
N PRO A 159 -1.55 -6.06 -8.54
CA PRO A 159 -0.73 -7.09 -9.18
C PRO A 159 -0.18 -8.10 -8.17
N LYS A 160 -0.22 -7.79 -6.87
CA LYS A 160 0.22 -8.66 -5.77
C LYS A 160 -0.94 -9.26 -4.97
N GLY A 161 -2.19 -8.94 -5.32
CA GLY A 161 -3.36 -9.45 -4.62
C GLY A 161 -3.42 -9.03 -3.15
N ILE A 162 -2.97 -7.82 -2.81
CA ILE A 162 -3.05 -7.29 -1.46
C ILE A 162 -4.52 -7.16 -1.06
N SER A 163 -4.87 -7.77 0.06
CA SER A 163 -6.27 -7.81 0.48
C SER A 163 -6.76 -6.53 1.17
N LEU A 164 -8.06 -6.22 0.96
CA LEU A 164 -8.79 -5.17 1.70
C LEU A 164 -8.84 -5.41 3.21
N GLU A 165 -8.59 -6.62 3.70
CA GLU A 165 -8.49 -6.89 5.13
C GLU A 165 -7.46 -5.99 5.83
N ASN A 166 -6.39 -5.62 5.11
CA ASN A 166 -5.40 -4.67 5.62
C ASN A 166 -6.02 -3.30 5.89
N ILE A 167 -6.89 -2.81 5.00
CA ILE A 167 -7.64 -1.55 5.18
C ILE A 167 -8.54 -1.66 6.42
N ALA A 168 -9.26 -2.77 6.57
CA ALA A 168 -10.11 -2.99 7.73
C ALA A 168 -9.32 -2.99 9.05
N ARG A 169 -8.12 -3.60 9.06
CA ARG A 169 -7.20 -3.57 10.21
C ARG A 169 -6.72 -2.16 10.51
N MET A 170 -6.20 -1.45 9.50
CA MET A 170 -5.72 -0.08 9.65
C MET A 170 -6.81 0.86 10.16
N ASN A 171 -8.03 0.80 9.65
CA ASN A 171 -9.13 1.65 10.10
C ASN A 171 -9.49 1.40 11.57
N ARG A 172 -9.44 0.14 12.00
CA ARG A 172 -9.64 -0.25 13.40
C ARG A 172 -8.53 0.31 14.28
N ASP A 173 -7.28 0.13 13.88
CA ASP A 173 -6.11 0.61 14.61
C ASP A 173 -6.12 2.15 14.71
N PHE A 174 -6.46 2.83 13.60
CA PHE A 174 -6.60 4.29 13.55
C PHE A 174 -7.69 4.78 14.50
N LEU A 175 -8.87 4.15 14.51
CA LEU A 175 -9.95 4.52 15.43
C LEU A 175 -9.51 4.36 16.89
N PHE A 176 -8.91 3.22 17.25
CA PHE A 176 -8.42 3.00 18.62
C PHE A 176 -7.30 3.97 19.01
N ALA A 177 -6.39 4.27 18.10
CA ALA A 177 -5.31 5.22 18.32
C ALA A 177 -5.86 6.64 18.53
N SER A 178 -6.75 7.12 17.66
CA SER A 178 -7.35 8.45 17.74
C SER A 178 -8.16 8.68 19.02
N LEU A 179 -8.85 7.66 19.52
CA LEU A 179 -9.57 7.75 20.79
C LEU A 179 -8.64 7.70 22.01
N SER A 180 -7.52 6.98 21.91
CA SER A 180 -6.54 6.85 23.00
C SER A 180 -5.59 8.05 23.12
N ASN A 181 -5.43 8.84 22.05
CA ASN A 181 -4.49 9.96 21.97
C ASN A 181 -5.02 11.26 22.60
N ASN A 182 -6.27 11.25 23.10
CA ASN A 182 -6.86 12.34 23.88
C ASN A 182 -6.45 12.26 25.36
N LYS A 183 -5.14 12.39 25.64
CA LYS A 183 -4.61 12.64 26.98
C LYS A 183 -3.76 13.90 26.99
#